data_AF-A0A4Q7CLG7-F1
#
_entry.id   AF-A0A4Q7CLG7-F1
#
_cell.length_a   1.000
_cell.length_b   1.000
_cell.length_c   1.000
_cell.angle_alpha   90.00
_cell.angle_beta   90.00
_cell.angle_gamma   90.00
#
_symmetry.space_group_name_H-M   'P 1'
#
loop_
_entity.id
_entity.type
_entity.pdbx_description
1 polymer ?
#
loop_
_entity_poly.entity_id
_entity_poly.type
_entity_poly.pdbx_seq_one_letter_code
_entity_poly.pdbx_strand_id
1 'polypeptide(L)'
;IQPFARCFEMKEACYAATPAIQLAKDYLATRPNEKVLVIATDTARYGLNSGGEPTQGAGAVAMVIAHNPSILALNEDAVAY
;
A
#
# COMPACT_ATOMS: atom_id res chain seq x y z
N ILE A 1 -16.43 -7.44 -1.05
CA ILE A 1 -15.28 -7.79 -0.18
C ILE A 1 -15.67 -9.04 0.61
N GLN A 2 -14.74 -9.97 0.86
CA GLN A 2 -15.06 -11.21 1.58
C GLN A 2 -15.41 -10.87 3.05
N PRO A 3 -16.55 -11.36 3.60
CA PRO A 3 -17.07 -10.93 4.92
C PRO A 3 -16.17 -11.23 6.13
N PHE A 4 -15.28 -12.22 6.02
CA PHE A 4 -14.30 -12.61 7.04
C PHE A 4 -12.89 -12.03 6.79
N ALA A 5 -12.72 -11.04 5.91
CA ALA A 5 -11.46 -10.30 5.79
C ALA A 5 -11.43 -9.11 6.76
N ARG A 6 -10.28 -8.91 7.40
CA ARG A 6 -9.99 -7.67 8.12
C ARG A 6 -9.82 -6.53 7.11
N CYS A 7 -10.52 -5.42 7.33
CA CYS A 7 -10.48 -4.25 6.47
C CYS A 7 -10.28 -3.00 7.33
N PHE A 8 -9.28 -2.19 6.99
CA PHE A 8 -8.97 -0.94 7.68
C PHE A 8 -8.15 -0.03 6.76
N GLU A 9 -8.05 1.24 7.13
CA GLU A 9 -7.26 2.24 6.42
C GLU A 9 -5.98 2.57 7.20
N MET A 10 -4.93 2.91 6.48
CA MET A 10 -3.71 3.49 7.06
C MET A 10 -3.52 4.90 6.53
N LYS A 11 -3.03 5.79 7.38
CA LYS A 11 -2.78 7.19 7.03
C LYS A 11 -1.40 7.64 7.49
N GLU A 12 -0.60 8.05 6.51
CA GLU A 12 0.67 8.74 6.62
C GLU A 12 0.89 9.29 5.21
N ALA A 13 0.65 10.60 5.03
CA ALA A 13 0.84 11.34 3.77
C ALA A 13 0.83 10.44 2.50
N CYS A 14 1.93 10.43 1.76
CA CYS A 14 2.12 9.52 0.63
C CYS A 14 2.75 8.18 1.04
N TYR A 15 3.14 8.01 2.30
CA TYR A 15 3.91 6.85 2.75
C TYR A 15 3.04 5.65 3.13
N ALA A 16 1.77 5.84 3.51
CA ALA A 16 0.90 4.83 4.14
C ALA A 16 0.82 3.47 3.43
N ALA A 17 0.98 3.44 2.10
CA ALA A 17 1.02 2.17 1.36
C ALA A 17 2.22 1.29 1.77
N THR A 18 3.36 1.90 2.12
CA THR A 18 4.58 1.20 2.50
C THR A 18 4.44 0.42 3.81
N PRO A 19 4.01 0.99 4.95
CA PRO A 19 3.75 0.20 6.15
C PRO A 19 2.58 -0.77 5.96
N ALA A 20 1.62 -0.49 5.06
CA ALA A 20 0.58 -1.46 4.73
C ALA A 20 1.14 -2.71 4.01
N ILE A 21 2.11 -2.53 3.10
CA ILE A 21 2.84 -3.63 2.46
C ILE A 21 3.64 -4.42 3.50
N GLN A 22 4.34 -3.74 4.42
CA GLN A 22 5.10 -4.42 5.48
C GLN A 22 4.18 -5.20 6.42
N LEU A 23 3.07 -4.62 6.86
CA LEU A 23 2.08 -5.33 7.68
C LEU A 23 1.50 -6.54 6.94
N ALA A 24 1.25 -6.43 5.63
CA ALA A 24 0.78 -7.53 4.81
C ALA A 24 1.83 -8.66 4.73
N LYS A 25 3.10 -8.31 4.52
CA LYS A 25 4.23 -9.24 4.52
C LYS A 25 4.31 -9.99 5.86
N ASP A 26 4.32 -9.27 6.98
CA ASP A 26 4.39 -9.84 8.32
C ASP A 26 3.18 -10.74 8.61
N TYR A 27 1.98 -10.32 8.20
CA TYR A 27 0.76 -11.13 8.34
C TYR A 27 0.86 -12.46 7.59
N LEU A 28 1.40 -12.43 6.37
CA LEU A 28 1.53 -13.59 5.49
C LEU A 28 2.68 -14.51 5.87
N ALA A 29 3.66 -14.06 6.67
CA ALA A 29 4.81 -14.87 7.08
C ALA A 29 4.42 -16.24 7.66
N THR A 30 3.28 -16.32 8.35
CA THR A 30 2.74 -17.56 8.94
C THR A 30 1.53 -18.14 8.20
N ARG A 31 1.16 -17.59 7.03
CA ARG A 31 -0.06 -17.90 6.28
C ARG A 31 0.22 -18.10 4.78
N PRO A 32 0.82 -19.24 4.39
CA PRO A 32 1.31 -19.47 3.03
C PRO A 32 0.24 -19.44 1.94
N ASN A 33 -1.01 -19.73 2.29
CA ASN A 33 -2.13 -19.83 1.35
C ASN A 33 -3.01 -18.57 1.29
N GLU A 34 -2.75 -17.58 2.14
CA GLU A 34 -3.53 -16.33 2.17
C GLU A 34 -2.92 -15.27 1.26
N LYS A 35 -3.71 -14.23 0.97
CA LYS A 35 -3.29 -13.05 0.22
C LYS A 35 -3.87 -11.81 0.87
N VAL A 36 -3.16 -10.70 0.75
CA VAL A 36 -3.63 -9.38 1.21
C VAL A 36 -3.76 -8.46 0.01
N LEU A 37 -4.87 -7.72 -0.06
CA LEU A 37 -5.07 -6.66 -1.03
C LEU A 37 -4.74 -5.31 -0.38
N VAL A 38 -3.70 -4.64 -0.87
CA VAL A 38 -3.34 -3.27 -0.46
C VAL A 38 -3.76 -2.32 -1.58
N ILE A 39 -4.54 -1.30 -1.24
CA ILE A 39 -4.96 -0.27 -2.20
C ILE A 39 -4.35 1.05 -1.76
N ALA A 40 -3.40 1.57 -2.54
CA ALA A 40 -2.88 2.91 -2.38
C ALA A 40 -3.70 3.84 -3.27
N THR A 41 -4.40 4.83 -2.70
CA THR A 41 -5.23 5.77 -3.44
C THR A 41 -5.07 7.16 -2.86
N ASP A 42 -5.03 8.17 -3.73
CA ASP A 42 -4.88 9.57 -3.29
C ASP A 42 -5.47 10.54 -4.33
N THR A 43 -5.74 11.76 -3.89
CA THR A 43 -6.05 12.94 -4.70
C THR A 43 -5.21 14.11 -4.19
N ALA A 44 -4.09 14.36 -4.85
CA ALA A 44 -3.25 15.52 -4.60
C ALA A 44 -3.91 16.77 -5.21
N ARG A 45 -4.50 17.60 -4.35
CA ARG A 45 -5.18 18.85 -4.73
C ARG A 45 -4.60 20.03 -3.98
N TYR A 46 -4.14 21.01 -4.74
CA TYR A 46 -3.57 22.27 -4.27
C TYR A 46 -4.47 23.45 -4.71
N GLY A 47 -4.08 24.68 -4.36
CA GLY A 47 -4.78 25.88 -4.79
C GLY A 47 -4.41 26.26 -6.23
N LEU A 48 -5.34 26.91 -6.93
CA LEU A 48 -5.03 27.56 -8.21
C LEU A 48 -3.96 28.64 -8.00
N ASN A 49 -3.07 28.80 -8.97
CA ASN A 49 -1.91 29.69 -8.92
C ASN A 49 -0.93 29.40 -7.78
N SER A 50 -0.91 28.16 -7.25
CA SER A 50 0.06 27.74 -6.25
C SER A 50 1.24 26.99 -6.90
N GLY A 51 2.39 26.97 -6.23
CA GLY A 51 3.56 26.22 -6.72
C GLY A 51 3.33 24.71 -6.88
N GLY A 52 2.31 24.14 -6.20
CA GLY A 52 1.92 22.73 -6.31
C GLY A 52 0.83 22.45 -7.36
N GLU A 53 0.23 23.49 -7.96
CA GLU A 53 -0.80 23.31 -8.99
C GLU A 53 -0.38 22.38 -10.15
N PRO A 54 0.84 22.49 -10.74
CA PRO A 54 1.23 21.61 -11.84
C PRO A 54 1.52 20.16 -11.41
N THR A 55 1.57 19.87 -10.11
CA THR A 55 1.83 18.52 -9.56
C THR A 55 0.57 17.84 -9.03
N GLN A 56 -0.61 18.44 -9.24
CA GLN A 56 -1.88 17.83 -8.86
C GLN A 56 -2.14 16.55 -9.65
N GLY A 57 -2.97 15.68 -9.08
CA GLY A 57 -3.38 14.43 -9.72
C GLY A 57 -4.19 13.56 -8.78
N ALA A 58 -4.78 12.50 -9.31
CA ALA A 58 -5.48 11.50 -8.52
C ALA A 58 -5.29 10.13 -9.17
N GLY A 59 -5.36 9.08 -8.36
CA GLY A 59 -5.23 7.72 -8.86
C GLY A 59 -5.22 6.70 -7.74
N ALA A 60 -5.22 5.43 -8.15
CA ALA A 60 -5.10 4.31 -7.25
C ALA A 60 -4.29 3.17 -7.87
N VAL A 61 -3.57 2.44 -7.03
CA VAL A 61 -2.89 1.18 -7.37
C VAL A 61 -3.33 0.12 -6.37
N ALA A 62 -3.88 -0.98 -6.89
CA ALA A 62 -4.25 -2.16 -6.11
C ALA A 62 -3.17 -3.24 -6.27
N MET A 63 -2.60 -3.66 -5.15
CA MET A 63 -1.49 -4.63 -5.09
C MET A 63 -1.93 -5.86 -4.33
N VAL A 64 -1.66 -7.04 -4.89
CA VAL A 64 -1.85 -8.32 -4.21
C VAL A 64 -0.52 -8.76 -3.62
N ILE A 65 -0.47 -8.87 -2.30
CA ILE A 65 0.69 -9.39 -1.57
C ILE A 65 0.45 -10.88 -1.29
N ALA A 66 1.40 -11.73 -1.68
CA ALA A 66 1.30 -13.19 -1.62
C ALA A 66 2.68 -13.85 -1.63
N HIS A 67 2.76 -15.13 -1.24
CA HIS A 67 3.99 -15.93 -1.23
C HIS A 67 4.57 -16.24 -2.62
N ASN A 68 3.77 -16.17 -3.70
CA ASN A 68 4.23 -16.34 -5.08
C ASN A 68 4.10 -15.01 -5.86
N PRO A 69 5.02 -14.05 -5.68
CA PRO A 69 4.95 -12.76 -6.34
C PRO A 69 5.31 -12.86 -7.83
N SER A 70 4.46 -12.27 -8.70
CA SER A 70 4.71 -12.24 -10.16
C SER A 70 5.50 -11.02 -10.63
N ILE A 71 5.64 -9.98 -9.80
CA ILE A 71 6.25 -8.70 -10.19
C ILE A 71 7.52 -8.43 -9.37
N LEU A 72 7.43 -8.50 -8.04
CA LEU A 72 8.52 -8.15 -7.13
C LEU A 72 8.48 -9.03 -5.88
N ALA A 73 9.61 -9.64 -5.53
CA ALA A 73 9.83 -10.27 -4.23
C ALA A 73 10.39 -9.25 -3.24
N LEU A 74 9.89 -9.25 -2.00
CA LEU A 74 10.37 -8.38 -0.93
C LEU A 74 11.53 -9.05 -0.19
N ASN A 75 12.59 -8.31 0.10
CA ASN A 75 13.73 -8.79 0.88
C ASN A 75 13.45 -8.70 2.40
N GLU A 76 14.30 -9.39 3.18
CA GLU A 76 14.28 -9.40 4.65
C GLU A 76 15.32 -8.45 5.28
N ASP A 77 15.88 -7.55 4.50
CA ASP A 77 16.96 -6.63 4.88
C ASP A 77 16.46 -5.19 5.13
N ALA A 78 15.15 -5.00 5.29
CA ALA A 78 14.57 -3.70 5.59
C ALA A 78 15.08 -3.18 6.95
N VAL A 79 15.73 -2.01 6.94
CA VAL A 79 16.21 -1.34 8.15
C VAL A 79 15.22 -0.25 8.52
N ALA A 80 14.62 -0.33 9.72
CA ALA A 80 13.83 0.76 10.27
C ALA A 80 14.79 1.80 10.86
N TYR A 81 14.85 2.99 10.26
CA TYR A 81 15.50 4.16 10.85
C TYR A 81 14.48 5.03 11.58
#